data_AF-A0A1C5T1W9-F1
#
_entry.id   AF-A0A1C5T1W9-F1
#
_cell.length_a   1.000
_cell.length_b   1.000
_cell.length_c   1.000
_cell.angle_alpha   90.00
_cell.angle_beta   90.00
_cell.angle_gamma   90.00
#
_symmetry.space_group_name_H-M   'P 1'
#
loop_
_entity.id
_entity.type
_entity.pdbx_description
1 polymer ?
#
loop_
_entity_poly.entity_id
_entity_poly.type
_entity_poly.pdbx_seq_one_letter_code
_entity_poly.pdbx_strand_id
1 'polypeptide(L)'
;MQETRVLVETRGTTDEETTSYWVDLPIDVAEFEEKLGIGAESQEYHIIEKVLPFADEVHEHTRVYKLNELDFMYLQLSSDMQEEYTALGSNKKEYNNGKKRIMKLFIH
;
A
#
# COMPACT_ATOMS: atom_id res chain seq x y z
N MET A 1 2.47 15.92 -7.71
CA MET A 1 1.74 14.63 -7.66
C MET A 1 2.40 13.84 -6.54
N GLN A 2 1.65 13.36 -5.55
CA GLN A 2 2.22 12.47 -4.55
C GLN A 2 2.52 11.14 -5.25
N GLU A 3 3.72 10.60 -5.08
CA GLU A 3 4.10 9.31 -5.63
C GLU A 3 3.61 8.21 -4.67
N THR A 4 2.70 7.35 -5.13
CA THR A 4 2.20 6.18 -4.40
C THR A 4 2.68 4.92 -5.11
N ARG A 5 3.78 4.35 -4.63
CA ARG A 5 4.37 3.12 -5.19
C ARG A 5 4.95 2.21 -4.12
N VAL A 6 4.89 0.91 -4.37
CA VAL A 6 5.46 -0.13 -3.52
C VAL A 6 6.52 -0.91 -4.28
N LEU A 7 7.59 -1.31 -3.60
CA LEU A 7 8.60 -2.22 -4.11
C LEU A 7 8.24 -3.62 -3.62
N VAL A 8 7.91 -4.48 -4.56
CA VAL A 8 7.48 -5.85 -4.31
C VAL A 8 8.59 -6.78 -4.75
N GLU A 9 9.01 -7.67 -3.86
CA GLU A 9 9.99 -8.72 -4.12
C GLU A 9 9.28 -10.07 -4.18
N THR A 10 9.54 -10.85 -5.22
CA THR A 10 9.04 -12.22 -5.33
C THR A 10 10.11 -13.22 -4.94
N ARG A 11 9.74 -14.19 -4.12
CA ARG A 11 10.64 -15.26 -3.70
C ARG A 11 10.56 -16.38 -4.73
N GLY A 12 11.56 -16.48 -5.60
CA GLY A 12 11.67 -17.56 -6.57
C GLY A 12 11.62 -18.91 -5.86
N THR A 13 10.72 -19.80 -6.28
CA THR A 13 10.57 -21.13 -5.69
C THR A 13 11.71 -22.08 -6.09
N THR A 14 12.54 -21.73 -7.07
CA THR A 14 13.61 -22.58 -7.59
C THR A 14 14.79 -21.78 -8.10
N ASP A 15 15.79 -21.44 -7.28
CA ASP A 15 17.12 -20.89 -7.70
C ASP A 15 17.12 -19.66 -8.65
N GLU A 16 15.95 -19.10 -8.95
CA GLU A 16 15.76 -17.91 -9.77
C GLU A 16 15.93 -16.68 -8.87
N GLU A 17 16.75 -15.73 -9.33
CA GLU A 17 17.09 -14.51 -8.61
C GLU A 17 15.82 -13.82 -8.08
N THR A 18 15.79 -13.54 -6.77
CA THR A 18 14.74 -12.72 -6.14
C THR A 18 14.60 -11.44 -6.94
N THR A 19 13.45 -11.25 -7.59
CA THR A 19 13.27 -10.09 -8.46
C THR A 19 12.36 -9.08 -7.77
N SER A 20 12.83 -7.84 -7.69
CA SER A 20 12.12 -6.73 -7.06
C SER A 20 11.65 -5.72 -8.11
N TYR A 21 10.36 -5.37 -8.09
CA TYR A 21 9.78 -4.40 -9.02
C TYR A 21 8.96 -3.34 -8.30
N TRP A 22 9.10 -2.09 -8.76
CA TRP A 22 8.25 -1.00 -8.34
C TRP A 22 6.89 -1.10 -9.03
N VAL A 23 5.83 -1.01 -8.23
CA VAL A 23 4.45 -1.05 -8.69
C VAL A 23 3.75 0.21 -8.18
N ASP A 24 3.17 0.96 -9.10
CA ASP A 24 2.40 2.16 -8.80
C ASP A 24 0.95 1.83 -8.41
N LEU A 25 0.37 2.69 -7.57
CA LEU A 25 -1.01 2.58 -7.14
C LEU A 25 -1.93 3.47 -8.00
N PRO A 26 -3.15 3.00 -8.35
CA PRO A 26 -3.68 1.68 -8.06
C PRO A 26 -3.00 0.59 -8.91
N ILE A 27 -2.67 -0.53 -8.27
CA ILE A 27 -2.02 -1.67 -8.92
C ILE A 27 -3.02 -2.38 -9.82
N ASP A 28 -2.70 -2.48 -11.10
CA ASP A 28 -3.42 -3.34 -12.02
C ASP A 28 -3.04 -4.81 -11.77
N VAL A 29 -4.02 -5.63 -11.38
CA VAL A 29 -3.79 -7.04 -11.03
C VAL A 29 -3.26 -7.82 -12.24
N ALA A 30 -3.77 -7.55 -13.44
CA ALA A 30 -3.32 -8.28 -14.63
C ALA A 30 -1.86 -7.92 -14.97
N GLU A 31 -1.50 -6.64 -14.89
CA GLU A 31 -0.11 -6.21 -15.10
C GLU A 31 0.82 -6.75 -14.00
N PHE A 32 0.38 -6.75 -12.75
CA PHE A 32 1.13 -7.29 -11.61
C PHE A 32 1.45 -8.77 -11.81
N GLU A 33 0.44 -9.57 -12.14
CA GLU A 33 0.59 -11.01 -12.37
C GLU A 33 1.45 -11.30 -13.60
N GLU A 34 1.33 -10.50 -14.66
CA GLU A 34 2.15 -10.65 -15.87
C GLU A 34 3.63 -10.31 -15.58
N LYS A 35 3.91 -9.22 -14.88
CA LYS A 35 5.28 -8.78 -14.55
C LYS A 35 5.99 -9.72 -13.59
N LEU A 36 5.28 -10.19 -12.58
CA LEU A 36 5.85 -10.97 -11.48
C LEU A 36 5.71 -12.47 -11.69
N GLY A 37 4.84 -12.91 -12.61
CA GLY A 37 4.57 -14.32 -12.88
C GLY A 37 3.86 -15.06 -11.74
N ILE A 38 3.39 -14.34 -10.72
CA ILE A 38 2.71 -14.88 -9.54
C ILE A 38 1.40 -14.13 -9.32
N GLY A 39 0.44 -14.82 -8.68
CA GLY A 39 -0.86 -14.25 -8.40
C GLY A 39 -0.80 -13.04 -7.45
N ALA A 40 -1.65 -12.03 -7.66
CA ALA A 40 -1.78 -10.90 -6.73
C ALA A 40 -2.30 -11.34 -5.34
N GLU A 41 -2.91 -12.51 -5.25
CA GLU A 41 -3.32 -13.15 -4.00
C GLU A 41 -2.27 -14.12 -3.40
N SER A 42 -1.18 -14.38 -4.12
CA SER A 42 -0.11 -15.26 -3.64
C SER A 42 0.62 -14.62 -2.46
N GLN A 43 1.10 -15.45 -1.54
CA GLN A 43 2.01 -15.03 -0.47
C GLN A 43 3.48 -15.16 -0.88
N GLU A 44 3.73 -15.38 -2.17
CA GLU A 44 5.06 -15.57 -2.76
C GLU A 44 5.75 -14.24 -3.08
N TYR A 45 5.08 -13.13 -2.78
CA TYR A 45 5.70 -11.81 -2.75
C TYR A 45 5.66 -11.17 -1.37
N HIS A 46 6.63 -10.28 -1.16
CA HIS A 46 6.74 -9.46 0.03
C HIS A 46 7.04 -8.01 -0.38
N ILE A 47 6.41 -7.07 0.32
CA ILE A 47 6.70 -5.64 0.14
C ILE A 47 7.95 -5.31 0.94
N ILE A 48 9.04 -4.99 0.23
CA ILE A 48 10.35 -4.66 0.84
C ILE A 48 10.55 -3.15 0.99
N GLU A 49 9.95 -2.34 0.12
CA GLU A 49 10.01 -0.88 0.21
C GLU A 49 8.66 -0.26 -0.20
N LYS A 50 8.41 0.97 0.26
CA LYS A 50 7.13 1.66 0.06
C LYS A 50 7.31 3.16 0.11
N VAL A 51 6.78 3.85 -0.89
CA VAL A 51 6.74 5.30 -1.00
C VAL A 51 5.28 5.69 -1.12
N LEU A 52 4.64 5.91 0.03
CA LEU A 52 3.22 6.29 0.13
C LEU A 52 2.92 6.91 1.50
N PRO A 53 1.95 7.84 1.58
CA PRO A 53 1.59 8.54 2.82
C PRO A 53 0.98 7.62 3.88
N PHE A 54 0.47 6.45 3.49
CA PHE A 54 -0.06 5.39 4.35
C PHE A 54 0.86 4.19 4.50
N ALA A 55 2.18 4.42 4.36
CA ALA A 55 3.21 3.39 4.53
C ALA A 55 3.14 2.64 5.88
N ASP A 56 2.64 3.28 6.94
CA ASP A 56 2.48 2.63 8.26
C ASP A 56 1.40 1.53 8.26
N GLU A 57 0.40 1.61 7.37
CA GLU A 57 -0.64 0.57 7.21
C GLU A 57 -0.22 -0.58 6.31
N VAL A 58 0.81 -0.35 5.50
CA VAL A 58 1.32 -1.35 4.57
C VAL A 58 2.39 -2.17 5.26
N HIS A 59 2.14 -3.46 5.39
CA HIS A 59 3.05 -4.46 5.93
C HIS A 59 3.67 -5.28 4.80
N GLU A 60 4.71 -6.06 5.12
CA GLU A 60 5.39 -6.96 4.18
C GLU A 60 4.42 -7.92 3.46
N HIS A 61 3.35 -8.35 4.14
CA HIS A 61 2.32 -9.27 3.61
C HIS A 61 1.02 -8.56 3.22
N THR A 62 1.04 -7.23 3.04
CA THR A 62 -0.16 -6.52 2.58
C THR A 62 -0.47 -6.92 1.14
N ARG A 63 -1.70 -7.38 0.91
CA ARG A 63 -2.18 -7.80 -0.40
C ARG A 63 -2.38 -6.62 -1.34
N VAL A 64 -2.24 -6.88 -2.65
CA VAL A 64 -2.52 -5.91 -3.72
C VAL A 64 -3.89 -5.22 -3.55
N TYR A 65 -4.95 -6.01 -3.32
CA TYR A 65 -6.29 -5.44 -3.08
C TYR A 65 -6.32 -4.43 -1.94
N LYS A 66 -5.62 -4.74 -0.84
CA LYS A 66 -5.60 -3.86 0.33
C LYS A 66 -4.83 -2.57 0.06
N LEU A 67 -3.77 -2.63 -0.75
CA LEU A 67 -3.05 -1.44 -1.20
C LEU A 67 -3.96 -0.54 -2.03
N ASN A 68 -4.70 -1.12 -2.98
CA ASN A 68 -5.65 -0.38 -3.82
C ASN A 68 -6.79 0.23 -3.00
N GLU A 69 -7.30 -0.50 -2.00
CA GLU A 69 -8.29 0.05 -1.06
C GLU A 69 -7.72 1.26 -0.30
N LEU A 70 -6.49 1.17 0.21
CA LEU A 70 -5.88 2.27 0.96
C LEU A 70 -5.62 3.49 0.09
N ASP A 71 -5.14 3.29 -1.14
CA ASP A 71 -4.94 4.37 -2.11
C ASP A 71 -6.28 5.05 -2.44
N PHE A 72 -7.32 4.26 -2.73
CA PHE A 72 -8.66 4.77 -2.98
C PHE A 72 -9.22 5.54 -1.77
N MET A 73 -9.10 4.98 -0.56
CA MET A 73 -9.54 5.64 0.67
C MET A 73 -8.78 6.94 0.91
N TYR A 74 -7.47 6.96 0.67
CA TYR A 74 -6.62 8.13 0.84
C TYR A 74 -6.96 9.22 -0.18
N LEU A 75 -7.17 8.87 -1.45
CA LEU A 75 -7.58 9.81 -2.50
C LEU A 75 -8.98 10.40 -2.26
N GLN A 76 -9.86 9.67 -1.58
CA GLN A 76 -11.17 10.17 -1.15
C GLN A 76 -11.09 11.15 0.03
N LEU A 77 -9.98 11.19 0.77
CA LEU A 77 -9.78 12.19 1.82
C LEU A 77 -9.59 13.58 1.20
N SER A 78 -10.11 14.60 1.89
CA SER A 78 -9.80 15.98 1.54
C SER A 78 -8.31 16.28 1.76
N SER A 79 -7.75 17.25 1.03
CA SER A 79 -6.34 17.64 1.15
C SER A 79 -5.91 17.98 2.58
N ASP A 80 -6.80 18.60 3.36
CA ASP A 80 -6.59 18.89 4.79
C ASP A 80 -6.38 17.60 5.62
N MET A 81 -7.22 16.58 5.36
CA MET A 81 -7.14 15.28 6.02
C MET A 81 -5.93 14.46 5.56
N GLN A 82 -5.53 14.58 4.29
CA GLN A 82 -4.31 13.96 3.75
C GLN A 82 -3.06 14.55 4.40
N GLU A 83 -3.05 15.87 4.60
CA GLU A 83 -1.98 16.58 5.28
C GLU A 83 -1.91 16.17 6.77
N GLU A 84 -3.06 16.11 7.46
CA GLU A 84 -3.13 15.56 8.81
C GLU A 84 -2.61 14.12 8.86
N TYR A 85 -3.04 13.26 7.93
CA TYR A 85 -2.64 11.85 7.89
C TYR A 85 -1.12 11.68 7.74
N THR A 86 -0.49 12.50 6.87
CA THR A 86 0.96 12.51 6.67
C THR A 86 1.70 13.05 7.89
N ALA A 87 1.14 14.07 8.57
CA ALA A 87 1.72 14.65 9.77
C ALA A 87 1.62 13.72 11.00
N LEU A 88 0.56 12.91 11.09
CA LEU A 88 0.28 12.02 12.22
C LEU A 88 1.25 10.84 12.38
N GLY A 89 2.04 10.51 11.34
CA GLY A 89 3.03 9.42 11.37
C GLY A 89 4.10 9.53 12.46
N SER A 90 4.23 10.69 13.11
CA SER A 90 5.20 10.92 14.20
C SER A 90 4.69 10.56 15.61
N ASN A 91 3.37 10.40 15.82
CA ASN A 91 2.80 10.10 17.15
C ASN A 91 1.73 8.99 17.11
N LYS A 92 2.10 7.80 17.58
CA LYS A 92 1.28 6.57 17.50
C LYS A 92 -0.08 6.66 18.22
N LYS A 93 -0.26 7.55 19.21
CA LYS A 93 -1.55 7.72 19.92
C LYS A 93 -2.52 8.61 19.16
N GLU A 94 -2.03 9.69 18.58
CA GLU A 94 -2.85 10.64 17.81
C GLU A 94 -3.22 10.07 16.44
N TYR A 95 -2.30 9.32 15.82
CA TYR A 95 -2.53 8.58 14.58
C TYR A 95 -3.78 7.69 14.65
N ASN A 96 -3.92 6.88 15.72
CA ASN A 96 -5.07 5.99 15.87
C ASN A 96 -6.41 6.73 16.06
N ASN A 97 -6.39 7.92 16.65
CA ASN A 97 -7.60 8.72 16.87
C ASN A 97 -8.02 9.48 15.61
N GLY A 98 -7.07 10.06 14.88
CA GLY A 98 -7.30 10.64 13.55
C GLY A 98 -7.81 9.59 12.56
N LYS A 99 -7.18 8.41 12.56
CA LYS A 99 -7.56 7.25 11.74
C LYS A 99 -8.99 6.77 11.99
N LYS A 100 -9.44 6.70 13.25
CA LYS A 100 -10.83 6.39 13.58
C LYS A 100 -11.81 7.45 13.10
N ARG A 101 -11.44 8.74 13.13
CA ARG A 101 -12.29 9.83 12.63
C ARG A 101 -12.44 9.78 11.12
N ILE A 102 -11.36 9.57 10.37
CA ILE A 102 -11.41 9.46 8.91
C ILE A 102 -12.16 8.21 8.46
N MET A 103 -11.97 7.06 9.11
CA MET A 103 -12.61 5.82 8.72
C MET A 103 -14.11 5.82 9.03
N LYS A 104 -14.54 6.63 10.01
CA LYS A 104 -15.95 6.88 10.32
C LYS A 104 -16.66 7.71 9.24
N LEU A 105 -15.93 8.47 8.42
CA LEU A 105 -16.49 9.26 7.32
C LEU A 105 -16.98 8.37 6.15
N PHE A 106 -16.49 7.13 6.05
CA PHE A 106 -16.82 6.19 4.97
C PHE A 106 -17.98 5.23 5.31
N ILE A 107 -18.53 5.26 6.53
CA ILE A 107 -19.63 4.37 6.96
C ILE A 107 -20.94 5.18 7.11
N HIS A 108 -21.41 5.83 6.04
CA HIS A 108 -22.76 6.40 5.98
C HIS A 108 -23.54 5.85 4.78
#